data_AF-A0A833G4G9-F1
#
_entry.id   AF-A0A833G4G9-F1
#
_cell.length_a   1.000
_cell.length_b   1.000
_cell.length_c   1.000
_cell.angle_alpha   90.00
_cell.angle_beta   90.00
_cell.angle_gamma   90.00
#
_symmetry.space_group_name_H-M   'P 1'
#
loop_
_entity.id
_entity.type
_entity.pdbx_description
1 polymer ?
#
loop_
_entity_poly.entity_id
_entity_poly.type
_entity_poly.pdbx_seq_one_letter_code
_entity_poly.pdbx_strand_id
1 'polypeptide(L)'
;AVTLGDGARAGVYRVVFTAATAFDVLDPDGRKLASGATGAAYDGELGFTITAGGTPMVAGDGFVVTVEEGDGTYVALADEATDGTQVAAAILFQGLAVGAARRTVFARSGEVKASKLIWFEGADPGQIAAGIEQLAGRSIVVR
;
A
#
# COMPACT_ATOMS: atom_id res chain seq x y z
N ALA A 1 0.77 -2.45 -15.23
CA ALA A 1 1.01 -2.93 -13.86
C ALA A 1 -0.17 -2.51 -13.00
N VAL A 2 -0.45 -3.25 -11.94
CA VAL A 2 -1.41 -2.82 -10.91
C VAL A 2 -0.60 -2.27 -9.75
N THR A 3 -0.97 -1.11 -9.23
CA THR A 3 -0.44 -0.50 -8.02
C THR A 3 -1.54 -0.45 -6.96
N LEU A 4 -1.15 -0.33 -5.70
CA LEU A 4 -2.09 -0.10 -4.60
C LEU A 4 -2.11 1.39 -4.28
N GLY A 5 -3.31 1.94 -4.13
CA GLY A 5 -3.51 3.32 -3.69
C GLY A 5 -3.81 3.44 -2.21
N ASP A 6 -3.98 4.65 -1.73
CA ASP A 6 -4.38 4.91 -0.35
C ASP A 6 -5.73 4.26 -0.05
N GLY A 7 -5.78 3.49 1.05
CA GLY A 7 -6.98 2.75 1.46
C GLY A 7 -7.18 1.39 0.77
N ALA A 8 -6.23 0.93 -0.05
CA ALA A 8 -6.20 -0.45 -0.52
C ALA A 8 -6.21 -1.43 0.66
N ARG A 9 -7.02 -2.49 0.56
CA ARG A 9 -7.16 -3.51 1.58
C ARG A 9 -6.82 -4.88 1.00
N ALA A 10 -6.36 -5.79 1.85
CA ALA A 10 -6.22 -7.18 1.45
C ALA A 10 -7.59 -7.76 1.06
N GLY A 11 -7.63 -8.55 -0.01
CA GLY A 11 -8.83 -9.19 -0.50
C GLY A 11 -8.99 -9.15 -2.02
N VAL A 12 -10.16 -9.62 -2.47
CA VAL A 12 -10.47 -9.74 -3.89
C VAL A 12 -11.28 -8.55 -4.37
N TYR A 13 -10.65 -7.67 -5.13
CA TYR A 13 -11.34 -6.62 -5.86
C TYR A 13 -11.91 -7.18 -7.17
N ARG A 14 -13.12 -6.75 -7.52
CA ARG A 14 -13.77 -7.18 -8.77
C ARG A 14 -13.87 -5.99 -9.71
N VAL A 15 -13.36 -6.14 -10.92
CA VAL A 15 -13.55 -5.18 -12.00
C VAL A 15 -14.61 -5.75 -12.93
N VAL A 16 -15.74 -5.05 -13.06
CA VAL A 16 -16.90 -5.48 -13.86
C VAL A 16 -17.20 -4.43 -14.91
N PHE A 17 -17.18 -4.83 -16.18
CA PHE A 17 -17.54 -3.95 -17.28
C PHE A 17 -19.04 -3.71 -17.31
N THR A 18 -19.43 -2.44 -17.45
CA THR A 18 -20.83 -2.02 -17.63
C THR A 18 -21.12 -1.64 -19.07
N ALA A 19 -20.08 -1.39 -19.87
CA ALA A 19 -20.14 -1.13 -21.31
C ALA A 19 -18.81 -1.49 -21.98
N ALA A 20 -18.72 -1.27 -23.30
CA ALA A 20 -17.52 -1.56 -24.10
C ALA A 20 -16.22 -0.97 -23.55
N THR A 21 -16.31 0.21 -22.96
CA THR A 21 -15.16 0.96 -22.45
C THR A 21 -15.35 1.43 -21.01
N ALA A 22 -16.45 1.07 -20.34
CA ALA A 22 -16.75 1.52 -18.98
C ALA A 22 -16.79 0.33 -18.02
N PHE A 23 -16.25 0.52 -16.82
CA PHE A 23 -16.21 -0.51 -15.79
C PHE A 23 -16.43 0.07 -14.39
N ASP A 24 -16.91 -0.78 -13.51
CA ASP A 24 -17.02 -0.54 -12.08
C ASP A 24 -15.98 -1.39 -11.34
N VAL A 25 -15.41 -0.83 -10.28
CA VAL A 25 -14.55 -1.57 -9.36
C VAL A 25 -15.33 -1.79 -8.07
N LEU A 26 -15.35 -3.01 -7.57
CA LEU A 26 -15.91 -3.36 -6.27
C LEU A 26 -14.77 -3.75 -5.33
N ASP A 27 -14.86 -3.27 -4.10
CA ASP A 27 -13.95 -3.63 -3.04
C ASP A 27 -14.20 -5.08 -2.52
N PRO A 28 -13.33 -5.61 -1.65
CA PRO A 28 -13.50 -6.96 -1.11
C PRO A 28 -14.81 -7.20 -0.34
N ASP A 29 -15.43 -6.14 0.18
CA ASP A 29 -16.73 -6.19 0.88
C ASP A 29 -17.92 -6.09 -0.10
N GLY A 30 -17.65 -5.94 -1.40
CA GLY A 30 -18.65 -5.80 -2.45
C GLY A 30 -19.21 -4.37 -2.59
N ARG A 31 -18.62 -3.38 -1.92
CA ARG A 31 -19.00 -1.98 -2.12
C ARG A 31 -18.38 -1.46 -3.41
N LYS A 32 -19.21 -0.82 -4.23
CA LYS A 32 -18.77 -0.13 -5.43
C LYS A 32 -17.88 1.07 -5.10
N LEU A 33 -16.70 1.10 -5.71
CA LEU A 33 -15.77 2.22 -5.77
C LEU A 33 -16.12 3.14 -6.94
N ALA A 34 -15.22 4.08 -7.27
CA ALA A 34 -15.36 4.88 -8.47
C ALA A 34 -15.41 4.00 -9.72
N SER A 35 -16.22 4.39 -10.71
CA SER A 35 -16.23 3.81 -12.04
C SER A 35 -15.02 4.32 -12.84
N GLY A 36 -14.53 3.51 -13.79
CA GLY A 36 -13.42 3.85 -14.67
C GLY A 36 -13.74 3.62 -16.15
N ALA A 37 -12.80 3.99 -17.00
CA ALA A 37 -12.89 3.80 -18.44
C ALA A 37 -11.60 3.22 -19.03
N THR A 38 -11.72 2.35 -20.04
CA THR A 38 -10.56 1.81 -20.77
C THR A 38 -9.80 2.94 -21.47
N GLY A 39 -8.47 2.87 -21.48
CA GLY A 39 -7.60 3.90 -22.03
C GLY A 39 -7.38 5.10 -21.11
N ALA A 40 -8.12 5.20 -20.00
CA ALA A 40 -7.86 6.15 -18.92
C ALA A 40 -7.19 5.43 -17.74
N ALA A 41 -6.34 6.16 -17.01
CA ALA A 41 -5.81 5.69 -15.74
C ALA A 41 -6.95 5.65 -14.71
N TYR A 42 -7.03 4.53 -13.99
CA TYR A 42 -7.86 4.40 -12.80
C TYR A 42 -6.96 4.58 -11.58
N ASP A 43 -7.22 5.61 -10.78
CA ASP A 43 -6.43 5.99 -9.59
C ASP A 43 -7.34 6.06 -8.35
N GLY A 44 -7.70 4.90 -7.81
CA GLY A 44 -8.49 4.75 -6.58
C GLY A 44 -7.73 3.95 -5.52
N GLU A 45 -8.43 3.06 -4.82
CA GLU A 45 -7.78 2.05 -3.95
C GLU A 45 -6.86 1.12 -4.76
N LEU A 46 -7.10 0.98 -6.05
CA LEU A 46 -6.22 0.33 -7.00
C LEU A 46 -5.79 1.33 -8.07
N GLY A 47 -4.57 1.21 -8.54
CA GLY A 47 -4.02 1.95 -9.68
C GLY A 47 -3.80 1.02 -10.88
N PHE A 48 -4.48 1.26 -12.00
CA PHE A 48 -4.23 0.50 -13.24
C PHE A 48 -4.79 1.20 -14.48
N THR A 49 -4.32 0.77 -15.65
CA THR A 49 -4.88 1.17 -16.95
C THR A 49 -5.28 -0.07 -17.73
N ILE A 50 -6.50 -0.07 -18.26
CA ILE A 50 -6.98 -1.13 -19.16
C ILE A 50 -6.85 -0.64 -20.60
N THR A 51 -6.02 -1.30 -21.40
CA THR A 51 -5.99 -1.09 -22.84
C THR A 51 -7.05 -1.97 -23.50
N ALA A 52 -7.99 -1.35 -24.22
CA ALA A 52 -8.98 -2.10 -24.99
C ALA A 52 -8.31 -2.86 -26.14
N GLY A 53 -8.66 -4.14 -26.29
CA GLY A 53 -8.23 -4.97 -27.42
C GLY A 53 -9.12 -4.77 -28.66
N GLY A 54 -8.87 -5.54 -29.71
CA GLY A 54 -9.68 -5.50 -30.94
C GLY A 54 -11.12 -6.01 -30.78
N THR A 55 -11.38 -6.81 -29.74
CA THR A 55 -12.74 -7.23 -29.36
C THR A 55 -13.19 -6.39 -28.16
N PRO A 56 -14.30 -5.64 -28.27
CA PRO A 56 -14.84 -4.89 -27.14
C PRO A 56 -15.27 -5.83 -26.02
N MET A 57 -15.05 -5.41 -24.77
CA MET A 57 -15.69 -6.04 -23.62
C MET A 57 -17.21 -5.79 -23.68
N VAL A 58 -18.02 -6.66 -23.07
CA VAL A 58 -19.46 -6.42 -22.93
C VAL A 58 -19.86 -6.28 -21.46
N ALA A 59 -21.06 -5.74 -21.24
CA ALA A 59 -21.59 -5.60 -19.89
C ALA A 59 -21.67 -6.99 -19.21
N GLY A 60 -21.09 -7.10 -18.01
CA GLY A 60 -21.00 -8.35 -17.26
C GLY A 60 -19.66 -9.08 -17.38
N ASP A 61 -18.82 -8.71 -18.35
CA ASP A 61 -17.43 -9.18 -18.38
C ASP A 61 -16.64 -8.60 -17.21
N GLY A 62 -15.57 -9.27 -16.82
CA GLY A 62 -14.75 -8.79 -15.71
C GLY A 62 -13.57 -9.67 -15.38
N PHE A 63 -12.76 -9.16 -14.48
CA PHE A 63 -11.64 -9.89 -13.89
C PHE A 63 -11.50 -9.51 -12.42
N VAL A 64 -10.69 -10.29 -11.72
CA VAL A 64 -10.42 -10.08 -10.30
C VAL A 64 -8.98 -9.61 -10.13
N VAL A 65 -8.79 -8.73 -9.16
CA VAL A 65 -7.48 -8.30 -8.68
C VAL A 65 -7.39 -8.74 -7.23
N THR A 66 -6.51 -9.70 -6.94
CA THR A 66 -6.25 -10.14 -5.57
C THR A 66 -5.13 -9.29 -4.99
N VAL A 67 -5.45 -8.57 -3.91
CA VAL A 67 -4.46 -7.93 -3.06
C VAL A 67 -4.19 -8.90 -1.92
N GLU A 68 -2.99 -9.50 -1.93
CA GLU A 68 -2.61 -10.45 -0.89
C GLU A 68 -2.48 -9.73 0.47
N GLU A 69 -2.85 -10.44 1.53
CA GLU A 69 -2.55 -9.97 2.88
C GLU A 69 -1.04 -10.03 3.09
N GLY A 70 -0.46 -8.95 3.63
CA GLY A 70 0.94 -9.00 4.06
C GLY A 70 1.13 -10.16 5.03
N ASP A 71 2.25 -10.86 4.95
CA ASP A 71 2.56 -12.04 5.78
C ASP A 71 2.81 -11.71 7.27
N GLY A 72 2.46 -10.50 7.70
CA GLY A 72 2.66 -9.97 9.04
C GLY A 72 4.13 -9.67 9.37
N THR A 73 5.03 -9.73 8.38
CA THR A 73 6.44 -9.42 8.60
C THR A 73 6.70 -7.92 8.51
N TYR A 74 7.71 -7.47 9.25
CA TYR A 74 8.26 -6.13 9.12
C TYR A 74 9.46 -6.18 8.19
N VAL A 75 9.52 -5.25 7.25
CA VAL A 75 10.69 -4.98 6.41
C VAL A 75 11.25 -3.59 6.70
N ALA A 76 12.41 -3.28 6.14
CA ALA A 76 12.95 -1.93 6.22
C ALA A 76 12.00 -0.94 5.50
N LEU A 77 11.83 0.25 6.08
CA LEU A 77 11.03 1.33 5.51
C LEU A 77 11.54 1.66 4.10
N ALA A 78 10.65 1.57 3.11
CA ALA A 78 10.95 1.84 1.70
C ALA A 78 9.96 2.90 1.17
N ASP A 79 10.38 4.17 1.17
CA ASP A 79 9.47 5.31 0.93
C ASP A 79 8.80 5.30 -0.45
N GLU A 80 9.49 4.81 -1.48
CA GLU A 80 8.94 4.71 -2.85
C GLU A 80 8.05 3.47 -3.07
N ALA A 81 7.90 2.61 -2.06
CA ALA A 81 7.09 1.42 -2.19
C ALA A 81 5.59 1.73 -2.19
N THR A 82 4.80 0.80 -2.74
CA THR A 82 3.34 0.89 -2.80
C THR A 82 2.66 -0.32 -2.17
N ASP A 83 3.42 -1.16 -1.46
CA ASP A 83 2.97 -2.42 -0.85
C ASP A 83 2.72 -2.31 0.67
N GLY A 84 2.70 -1.08 1.19
CA GLY A 84 2.55 -0.76 2.61
C GLY A 84 3.89 -0.60 3.34
N THR A 85 5.01 -0.99 2.73
CA THR A 85 6.34 -0.89 3.34
C THR A 85 6.90 0.53 3.37
N GLN A 86 6.24 1.47 2.68
CA GLN A 86 6.46 2.91 2.79
C GLN A 86 5.89 3.54 4.08
N VAL A 87 5.13 2.78 4.87
CA VAL A 87 4.51 3.28 6.11
C VAL A 87 5.30 2.81 7.34
N ALA A 88 5.90 3.74 8.08
CA ALA A 88 6.64 3.45 9.30
C ALA A 88 5.72 2.86 10.39
N ALA A 89 5.92 1.58 10.71
CA ALA A 89 5.03 0.82 11.59
C ALA A 89 5.63 0.41 12.94
N ALA A 90 6.95 0.23 12.99
CA ALA A 90 7.66 -0.20 14.18
C ALA A 90 9.13 0.22 14.09
N ILE A 91 9.83 0.20 15.22
CA ILE A 91 11.26 0.51 15.29
C ILE A 91 12.03 -0.78 15.56
N LEU A 92 13.00 -1.08 14.71
CA LEU A 92 13.88 -2.24 14.91
C LEU A 92 14.87 -1.97 16.05
N PHE A 93 14.97 -2.87 17.03
CA PHE A 93 15.84 -2.67 18.20
C PHE A 93 17.34 -2.84 17.90
N GLN A 94 17.68 -3.62 16.86
CA GLN A 94 19.06 -3.94 16.48
C GLN A 94 19.18 -4.07 14.96
N GLY A 95 20.17 -3.40 14.36
CA GLY A 95 20.37 -3.38 12.91
C GLY A 95 20.48 -4.78 12.29
N LEU A 96 19.99 -4.90 11.05
CA LEU A 96 19.93 -6.15 10.31
C LEU A 96 20.89 -6.14 9.12
N ALA A 97 21.58 -7.25 8.86
CA ALA A 97 22.16 -7.54 7.56
C ALA A 97 21.09 -8.21 6.67
N VAL A 98 21.15 -7.97 5.35
CA VAL A 98 20.19 -8.54 4.38
C VAL A 98 20.08 -10.05 4.56
N GLY A 99 18.85 -10.58 4.70
CA GLY A 99 18.58 -12.02 4.79
C GLY A 99 18.47 -12.64 6.20
N ALA A 100 18.35 -11.84 7.27
CA ALA A 100 18.29 -12.36 8.65
C ALA A 100 16.87 -12.50 9.26
N ALA A 101 16.75 -13.48 10.17
CA ALA A 101 15.55 -14.00 10.85
C ALA A 101 14.84 -13.06 11.85
N ARG A 102 13.76 -13.56 12.49
CA ARG A 102 12.95 -12.92 13.56
C ARG A 102 13.77 -12.05 14.51
N ARG A 103 13.30 -10.82 14.78
CA ARG A 103 13.93 -9.84 15.69
C ARG A 103 12.91 -9.18 16.62
N THR A 104 13.44 -8.52 17.65
CA THR A 104 12.66 -7.67 18.54
C THR A 104 12.44 -6.33 17.86
N VAL A 105 11.16 -5.96 17.76
CA VAL A 105 10.73 -4.66 17.30
C VAL A 105 10.03 -3.94 18.45
N PHE A 106 10.14 -2.63 18.45
CA PHE A 106 9.32 -1.75 19.26
C PHE A 106 8.08 -1.36 18.43
N ALA A 107 6.97 -2.03 18.71
CA ALA A 107 5.71 -1.93 17.95
C ALA A 107 4.50 -1.57 18.85
N ARG A 108 4.76 -1.11 20.08
CA ARG A 108 3.75 -0.75 21.07
C ARG A 108 4.04 0.64 21.63
N SER A 109 3.09 1.18 22.38
CA SER A 109 3.15 2.53 22.91
C SER A 109 4.41 2.81 23.72
N GLY A 110 5.03 3.96 23.47
CA GLY A 110 6.12 4.50 24.28
C GLY A 110 6.91 5.56 23.54
N GLU A 111 7.99 6.02 24.16
CA GLU A 111 8.77 7.15 23.64
C GLU A 111 10.18 6.71 23.23
N VAL A 112 10.67 7.25 22.12
CA VAL A 112 12.03 7.03 21.63
C VAL A 112 12.73 8.35 21.39
N LYS A 113 14.06 8.36 21.57
CA LYS A 113 14.86 9.55 21.32
C LYS A 113 15.15 9.72 19.83
N ALA A 114 14.74 10.84 19.24
CA ALA A 114 14.92 11.19 17.84
C ALA A 114 16.37 11.02 17.38
N SER A 115 17.32 11.49 18.20
CA SER A 115 18.76 11.43 17.88
C SER A 115 19.36 10.01 17.90
N LYS A 116 18.58 8.99 18.26
CA LYS A 116 19.01 7.58 18.26
C LYS A 116 18.30 6.76 17.19
N LEU A 117 17.29 7.32 16.54
CA LEU A 117 16.58 6.66 15.46
C LEU A 117 17.42 6.75 14.18
N ILE A 118 17.54 5.62 13.50
CA ILE A 118 18.25 5.49 12.23
C ILE A 118 17.20 5.37 11.14
N TRP A 119 17.27 6.26 10.16
CA TRP A 119 16.42 6.26 8.97
C TRP A 119 17.11 5.52 7.82
N PHE A 120 16.35 5.19 6.77
CA PHE A 120 16.92 4.61 5.57
C PHE A 120 17.93 5.57 4.92
N GLU A 121 18.85 5.00 4.13
CA GLU A 121 19.89 5.77 3.47
C GLU A 121 19.26 6.77 2.49
N GLY A 122 19.66 8.04 2.58
CA GLY A 122 19.15 9.10 1.72
C GLY A 122 17.83 9.74 2.17
N ALA A 123 17.28 9.36 3.33
CA ALA A 123 16.05 9.97 3.84
C ALA A 123 16.15 11.49 3.98
N ASP A 124 15.22 12.20 3.34
CA ASP A 124 15.12 13.66 3.41
C ASP A 124 14.31 14.13 4.64
N PRO A 125 14.38 15.43 5.01
CA PRO A 125 13.67 15.94 6.18
C PRO A 125 12.15 15.76 6.15
N GLY A 126 11.53 15.79 4.97
CA GLY A 126 10.09 15.56 4.79
C GLY A 126 9.72 14.11 5.03
N GLN A 127 10.49 13.17 4.48
CA GLN A 127 10.32 11.72 4.72
C GLN A 127 10.48 11.36 6.20
N ILE A 128 11.47 11.96 6.86
CA ILE A 128 11.68 11.79 8.32
C ILE A 128 10.47 12.31 9.10
N ALA A 129 9.97 13.50 8.77
CA ALA A 129 8.80 14.08 9.44
C ALA A 129 7.55 13.20 9.26
N ALA A 130 7.29 12.74 8.03
CA ALA A 130 6.18 11.84 7.72
C ALA A 130 6.29 10.51 8.50
N GLY A 131 7.48 9.90 8.54
CA GLY A 131 7.71 8.69 9.33
C GLY A 131 7.47 8.89 10.83
N ILE A 132 7.82 10.05 11.39
CA ILE A 132 7.53 10.38 12.79
C ILE A 132 6.02 10.47 13.05
N GLU A 133 5.26 11.11 12.15
CA GLU A 133 3.80 11.19 12.27
C GLU A 133 3.14 9.80 12.16
N GLN A 134 3.62 8.95 11.25
CA GLN A 134 3.14 7.57 11.09
C GLN A 134 3.41 6.73 12.36
N LEU A 135 4.57 6.89 13.00
CA LEU A 135 4.88 6.25 14.28
C LEU A 135 4.00 6.79 15.42
N ALA A 136 3.75 8.10 15.45
CA ALA A 136 2.87 8.73 16.43
C ALA A 136 1.43 8.21 16.33
N GLY A 137 0.93 7.96 15.10
CA GLY A 137 -0.35 7.30 14.86
C GLY A 137 -0.45 5.89 15.47
N ARG A 138 0.68 5.23 15.73
CA ARG A 138 0.80 3.95 16.43
C ARG A 138 1.18 4.06 17.91
N SER A 139 1.06 5.26 18.49
CA SER A 139 1.45 5.59 19.86
C SER A 139 2.96 5.45 20.16
N ILE A 140 3.81 5.45 19.13
CA ILE A 140 5.26 5.50 19.26
C ILE A 140 5.68 6.95 19.09
N VAL A 141 5.99 7.64 20.19
CA VAL A 141 6.29 9.07 20.18
C VAL A 141 7.80 9.28 20.06
N VAL A 142 8.23 10.06 19.07
CA VAL A 142 9.63 10.42 18.86
C VAL A 142 9.90 11.79 19.51
N ARG A 143 10.92 11.89 20.37
CA ARG A 143 11.30 13.13 21.09
C ARG A 143 12.77 13.50 20.95
#